data_AF-A0A562CHH6-F1
#
_entry.id   AF-A0A562CHH6-F1
#
_cell.length_a   1.000
_cell.length_b   1.000
_cell.length_c   1.000
_cell.angle_alpha   90.00
_cell.angle_beta   90.00
_cell.angle_gamma   90.00
#
_symmetry.space_group_name_H-M   'P 1'
#
loop_
_entity.id
_entity.type
_entity.pdbx_description
1 polymer ?
#
loop_
_entity_poly.entity_id
_entity_poly.type
_entity_poly.pdbx_seq_one_letter_code
_entity_poly.pdbx_strand_id
1 'polypeptide(L)'
;AAVDDVGWKQLERLVAEAVLRFDPERAEAERQRVSDHRHFDIDEPSDTGHVVIHGLMDAADGHDLDEAVTRRAILLGKCGDDSSMDVRRSKAAAELARQDLSLDLLFADSETGEVIATAPGRKVTLNVHVTDATLTGDNPVARCEETGGPVLASQVKEWLQAPRTTVIVRPVIDLADCVPVDSYEIPDRHRARVQLRDHTCRFPGCTVKATRCDLDHSVEHARGGPTCPCNLVPLCRRHHRAKTFSLWRYVTVQPGHYLWLSPNGRHFLVSPKGTKVLATSRRLDPDDY
;
A
#
# COMPACT_ATOMS: atom_id res chain seq x y z
N ALA A 1 -47.05 -32.91 29.44
CA ALA A 1 -46.96 -31.68 28.63
C ALA A 1 -45.56 -31.66 28.04
N ALA A 2 -45.45 -31.51 26.72
CA ALA A 2 -44.21 -31.67 25.96
C ALA A 2 -43.09 -30.78 26.54
N VAL A 3 -41.96 -31.40 26.89
CA VAL A 3 -40.70 -30.67 27.01
C VAL A 3 -40.23 -30.53 25.57
N ASP A 4 -40.71 -29.47 24.91
CA ASP A 4 -40.39 -29.17 23.52
C ASP A 4 -38.88 -29.00 23.34
N ASP A 5 -38.34 -29.64 22.31
CA ASP A 5 -36.92 -29.67 21.94
C ASP A 5 -36.33 -28.27 21.87
N VAL A 6 -35.48 -27.91 22.84
CA VAL A 6 -34.74 -26.65 22.81
C VAL A 6 -33.62 -26.77 21.77
N GLY A 7 -33.78 -26.06 20.65
CA GLY A 7 -32.75 -26.00 19.62
C GLY A 7 -31.44 -25.40 20.14
N TRP A 8 -30.30 -25.80 19.57
CA TRP A 8 -28.96 -25.40 20.04
C TRP A 8 -28.78 -23.89 20.19
N LYS A 9 -29.28 -23.08 19.24
CA LYS A 9 -29.26 -21.60 19.32
C LYS A 9 -30.07 -21.03 20.49
N GLN A 10 -31.16 -21.71 20.85
CA GLN A 10 -32.02 -21.28 21.96
C GLN A 10 -31.37 -21.64 23.30
N LEU A 11 -30.69 -22.80 23.38
CA LEU A 11 -29.86 -23.15 24.52
C LEU A 11 -28.70 -22.15 24.71
N GLU A 12 -27.98 -21.79 23.64
CA GLU A 12 -26.91 -20.78 23.68
C GLU A 12 -27.43 -19.43 24.22
N ARG A 13 -28.61 -18.97 23.77
CA ARG A 13 -29.22 -17.74 24.25
C ARG A 13 -29.57 -17.80 25.74
N LEU A 14 -30.18 -18.90 26.19
CA LEU A 14 -30.54 -19.09 27.60
C LEU A 14 -29.31 -19.14 28.50
N VAL A 15 -28.23 -19.79 28.06
CA VAL A 15 -26.95 -19.82 28.77
C VAL A 15 -26.34 -18.41 28.83
N ALA A 16 -26.31 -17.68 27.72
CA ALA A 16 -25.79 -16.31 27.70
C ALA A 16 -26.59 -15.37 28.61
N GLU A 17 -27.93 -15.48 28.60
CA GLU A 17 -28.81 -14.73 29.51
C GLU A 17 -28.54 -15.09 30.98
N ALA A 18 -28.38 -16.37 31.29
CA ALA A 18 -28.07 -16.82 32.65
C ALA A 18 -26.70 -16.29 33.12
N VAL A 19 -25.67 -16.32 32.26
CA VAL A 19 -24.36 -15.75 32.57
C VAL A 19 -24.46 -14.25 32.86
N LEU A 20 -25.16 -13.48 32.01
CA LEU A 20 -25.37 -12.05 32.24
C LEU A 20 -26.13 -11.74 33.53
N ARG A 21 -27.11 -12.57 33.90
CA ARG A 21 -27.95 -12.37 35.09
C ARG A 21 -27.24 -12.75 36.39
N PHE A 22 -26.48 -13.84 36.40
CA PHE A 22 -25.93 -14.44 37.62
C PHE A 22 -24.42 -14.25 37.80
N ASP A 23 -23.68 -13.86 36.76
CA ASP A 23 -22.25 -13.51 36.81
C ASP A 23 -21.94 -12.29 35.92
N PRO A 24 -22.51 -11.11 36.25
CA PRO A 24 -22.38 -9.90 35.44
C PRO A 24 -20.94 -9.36 35.40
N GLU A 25 -20.17 -9.53 36.47
CA GLU A 25 -18.78 -9.07 36.53
C GLU A 25 -17.89 -9.83 35.53
N ARG A 26 -18.03 -11.15 35.45
CA ARG A 26 -17.31 -11.97 34.46
C ARG A 26 -17.77 -11.66 33.04
N ALA A 27 -19.08 -11.46 32.83
CA ALA A 27 -19.61 -11.10 31.53
C ALA A 27 -19.07 -9.75 31.04
N GLU A 28 -18.97 -8.77 31.94
CA GLU A 28 -18.39 -7.46 31.62
C GLU A 28 -16.88 -7.53 31.38
N ALA A 29 -16.14 -8.28 32.20
CA ALA A 29 -14.71 -8.50 31.99
C ALA A 29 -14.42 -9.17 30.64
N GLU A 30 -15.24 -10.14 30.22
CA GLU A 30 -15.12 -10.78 28.92
C GLU A 30 -15.51 -9.83 27.77
N ARG A 31 -16.58 -9.04 27.92
CA ARG A 31 -16.94 -7.98 26.97
C ARG A 31 -15.79 -7.01 26.79
N GLN A 32 -15.19 -6.53 27.89
CA GLN A 32 -14.05 -5.62 27.84
C GLN A 32 -12.85 -6.25 27.15
N ARG A 33 -12.53 -7.52 27.45
CA ARG A 33 -11.46 -8.26 26.79
C ARG A 33 -11.67 -8.36 25.28
N VAL A 34 -12.89 -8.65 24.82
CA VAL A 34 -13.22 -8.69 23.38
C VAL A 34 -13.16 -7.29 22.76
N SER A 35 -13.65 -6.27 23.49
CA SER A 35 -13.58 -4.86 23.10
C SER A 35 -12.14 -4.38 22.89
N ASP A 36 -11.22 -4.83 23.74
CA ASP A 36 -9.78 -4.52 23.64
C ASP A 36 -9.11 -5.19 22.42
N HIS A 37 -9.79 -6.16 21.78
CA HIS A 37 -9.35 -6.85 20.56
C HIS A 37 -10.11 -6.43 19.29
N ARG A 38 -10.93 -5.37 19.34
CA ARG A 38 -11.57 -4.80 18.15
C ARG A 38 -10.52 -4.38 17.13
N HIS A 39 -10.78 -4.70 15.86
CA HIS A 39 -9.87 -4.44 14.75
C HIS A 39 -10.66 -4.29 13.45
N PHE A 40 -10.03 -3.66 12.45
CA PHE A 40 -10.58 -3.54 11.11
C PHE A 40 -9.41 -3.59 10.12
N ASP A 41 -9.25 -4.73 9.46
CA ASP A 41 -8.10 -5.07 8.65
C ASP A 41 -8.48 -5.14 7.16
N ILE A 42 -7.54 -4.72 6.32
CA ILE A 42 -7.64 -4.76 4.86
C ILE A 42 -6.45 -5.58 4.34
N ASP A 43 -6.74 -6.70 3.69
CA ASP A 43 -5.73 -7.60 3.16
C ASP A 43 -4.99 -6.99 1.95
N GLU A 44 -3.84 -7.59 1.59
CA GLU A 44 -3.16 -7.23 0.35
C GLU A 44 -4.03 -7.53 -0.89
N PRO A 45 -3.97 -6.72 -1.96
CA PRO A 45 -4.71 -6.99 -3.19
C PRO A 45 -4.38 -8.36 -3.76
N SER A 46 -5.42 -9.12 -4.09
CA SER A 46 -5.28 -10.37 -4.85
C SER A 46 -4.80 -10.10 -6.28
N ASP A 47 -4.41 -11.16 -6.99
CA ASP A 47 -3.99 -11.10 -8.40
C ASP A 47 -5.05 -10.50 -9.35
N THR A 48 -6.32 -10.47 -8.92
CA THR A 48 -7.44 -9.89 -9.67
C THR A 48 -7.69 -8.41 -9.34
N GLY A 49 -6.89 -7.82 -8.44
CA GLY A 49 -7.03 -6.44 -7.99
C GLY A 49 -8.12 -6.22 -6.94
N HIS A 50 -8.71 -7.29 -6.38
CA HIS A 50 -9.69 -7.21 -5.29
C HIS A 50 -9.01 -7.40 -3.93
N VAL A 51 -9.54 -6.74 -2.90
CA VAL A 51 -9.09 -6.85 -1.50
C VAL A 51 -10.20 -7.44 -0.65
N VAL A 52 -9.83 -8.21 0.37
CA VAL A 52 -10.75 -8.67 1.42
C VAL A 52 -10.62 -7.73 2.61
N ILE A 53 -11.75 -7.41 3.23
CA ILE A 53 -11.86 -6.55 4.41
C ILE A 53 -12.58 -7.35 5.48
N HIS A 54 -12.04 -7.36 6.69
CA HIS A 54 -12.66 -8.00 7.84
C HIS A 54 -12.43 -7.18 9.10
N GLY A 55 -13.34 -7.28 10.07
CA GLY A 55 -13.20 -6.54 11.31
C GLY A 55 -14.10 -7.06 12.41
N LEU A 56 -13.67 -6.81 13.64
CA LEU A 56 -14.42 -7.03 14.86
C LEU A 56 -14.82 -5.67 15.43
N MET A 57 -16.12 -5.38 15.43
CA MET A 57 -16.68 -4.10 15.86
C MET A 57 -17.65 -4.29 17.03
N ASP A 58 -18.03 -3.21 17.70
CA ASP A 58 -19.20 -3.25 18.57
C ASP A 58 -20.45 -3.57 17.74
N ALA A 59 -21.41 -4.26 18.34
CA ALA A 59 -22.62 -4.68 17.65
C ALA A 59 -23.46 -3.48 17.16
N ALA A 60 -23.49 -2.37 17.92
CA ALA A 60 -24.19 -1.16 17.50
C ALA A 60 -23.49 -0.53 16.29
N ASP A 61 -22.17 -0.32 16.36
CA ASP A 61 -21.39 0.26 15.26
C ASP A 61 -21.46 -0.61 13.99
N GLY A 62 -21.44 -1.94 14.15
CA GLY A 62 -21.58 -2.88 13.04
C GLY A 62 -22.96 -2.80 12.37
N HIS A 63 -24.02 -2.58 13.15
CA HIS A 63 -25.37 -2.37 12.61
C HIS A 63 -25.46 -1.05 11.83
N ASP A 64 -24.91 0.03 12.38
CA ASP A 64 -24.89 1.33 11.73
C ASP A 64 -24.09 1.30 10.41
N LEU A 65 -22.94 0.60 10.40
CA LEU A 65 -22.15 0.38 9.19
C LEU A 65 -22.93 -0.41 8.12
N ASP A 66 -23.61 -1.50 8.52
CA ASP A 66 -24.43 -2.29 7.61
C ASP A 66 -25.59 -1.47 7.02
N GLU A 67 -26.26 -0.68 7.85
CA GLU A 67 -27.35 0.19 7.41
C GLU A 67 -26.84 1.25 6.43
N ALA A 68 -25.70 1.90 6.74
CA ALA A 68 -25.10 2.91 5.87
C ALA A 68 -24.73 2.34 4.48
N VAL A 69 -24.11 1.14 4.46
CA VAL A 69 -23.76 0.44 3.21
C VAL A 69 -25.02 0.02 2.45
N THR A 70 -26.00 -0.56 3.13
CA THR A 70 -27.27 -1.00 2.53
C THR A 70 -28.03 0.15 1.90
N ARG A 71 -28.21 1.24 2.66
CA ARG A 71 -28.91 2.44 2.20
C ARG A 71 -28.31 2.96 0.91
N ARG A 72 -26.98 3.02 0.83
CA ARG A 72 -26.26 3.51 -0.36
C ARG A 72 -26.31 2.52 -1.51
N ALA A 73 -26.23 1.21 -1.27
CA ALA A 73 -26.42 0.18 -2.29
C ALA A 73 -27.82 0.22 -2.94
N ILE A 74 -28.85 0.51 -2.14
CA ILE A 74 -30.22 0.73 -2.64
C ILE A 74 -30.28 1.98 -3.52
N LEU A 75 -29.65 3.08 -3.10
CA LEU A 75 -29.60 4.32 -3.88
C LEU A 75 -28.89 4.12 -5.22
N LEU A 76 -27.77 3.38 -5.25
CA LEU A 76 -27.08 3.04 -6.50
C LEU A 76 -28.02 2.34 -7.51
N GLY A 77 -28.82 1.38 -7.04
CA GLY A 77 -29.81 0.71 -7.89
C GLY A 77 -30.89 1.66 -8.40
N LYS A 78 -31.38 2.58 -7.55
CA LYS A 78 -32.34 3.61 -7.96
C LYS A 78 -31.76 4.59 -8.99
N CYS A 79 -30.45 4.77 -8.98
CA CYS A 79 -29.72 5.59 -9.96
C CYS A 79 -29.34 4.83 -11.25
N GLY A 80 -29.81 3.59 -11.43
CA GLY A 80 -29.60 2.81 -12.66
C GLY A 80 -28.41 1.86 -12.64
N ASP A 81 -27.83 1.54 -11.47
CA ASP A 81 -26.85 0.45 -11.36
C ASP A 81 -27.57 -0.91 -11.31
N ASP A 82 -27.57 -1.63 -12.44
CA ASP A 82 -28.20 -2.94 -12.61
C ASP A 82 -27.41 -4.10 -11.99
N SER A 83 -26.29 -3.83 -11.30
CA SER A 83 -25.49 -4.88 -10.64
C SER A 83 -26.26 -5.57 -9.51
N SER A 84 -25.82 -6.78 -9.13
CA SER A 84 -26.38 -7.51 -7.98
C SER A 84 -26.27 -6.70 -6.69
N MET A 85 -27.10 -7.03 -5.70
CA MET A 85 -27.09 -6.33 -4.40
C MET A 85 -25.70 -6.39 -3.74
N ASP A 86 -25.02 -7.52 -3.79
CA ASP A 86 -23.69 -7.69 -3.21
C ASP A 86 -22.64 -6.80 -3.89
N VAL A 87 -22.69 -6.70 -5.23
CA VAL A 87 -21.81 -5.81 -5.98
C VAL A 87 -22.09 -4.34 -5.63
N ARG A 88 -23.37 -3.96 -5.49
CA ARG A 88 -23.75 -2.61 -5.08
C ARG A 88 -23.34 -2.29 -3.64
N ARG A 89 -23.40 -3.25 -2.72
CA ARG A 89 -22.88 -3.11 -1.34
C ARG A 89 -21.36 -2.89 -1.33
N SER A 90 -20.61 -3.66 -2.13
CA SER A 90 -19.18 -3.45 -2.31
C SER A 90 -18.85 -2.04 -2.85
N LYS A 91 -19.55 -1.61 -3.91
CA LYS A 91 -19.43 -0.23 -4.46
C LYS A 91 -19.80 0.84 -3.43
N ALA A 92 -20.86 0.62 -2.65
CA ALA A 92 -21.35 1.53 -1.63
C ALA A 92 -20.35 1.74 -0.49
N ALA A 93 -19.73 0.67 0.02
CA ALA A 93 -18.66 0.77 1.01
C ALA A 93 -17.50 1.64 0.49
N ALA A 94 -17.10 1.43 -0.78
CA ALA A 94 -16.07 2.24 -1.41
C ALA A 94 -16.48 3.72 -1.60
N GLU A 95 -17.76 4.00 -1.86
CA GLU A 95 -18.27 5.37 -1.92
C GLU A 95 -18.28 6.09 -0.58
N LEU A 96 -18.65 5.40 0.50
CA LEU A 96 -18.59 5.95 1.86
C LEU A 96 -17.15 6.38 2.18
N ALA A 97 -16.19 5.49 1.94
CA ALA A 97 -14.78 5.78 2.11
C ALA A 97 -14.32 6.95 1.23
N ARG A 98 -14.71 6.98 -0.06
CA ARG A 98 -14.34 8.09 -0.97
C ARG A 98 -14.88 9.44 -0.51
N GLN A 99 -16.08 9.49 0.06
CA GLN A 99 -16.66 10.73 0.56
C GLN A 99 -15.93 11.25 1.79
N ASP A 100 -15.66 10.37 2.76
CA ASP A 100 -14.87 10.71 3.94
C ASP A 100 -13.49 11.25 3.53
N LEU A 101 -12.83 10.55 2.62
CA LEU A 101 -11.54 10.93 2.07
C LEU A 101 -11.55 12.18 1.18
N SER A 102 -12.70 12.67 0.74
CA SER A 102 -12.79 13.87 -0.11
C SER A 102 -12.81 15.18 0.68
N LEU A 103 -12.98 15.09 2.00
CA LEU A 103 -13.08 16.23 2.91
C LEU A 103 -11.83 16.32 3.78
N ASP A 104 -11.43 17.54 4.13
CA ASP A 104 -10.51 17.73 5.24
C ASP A 104 -11.30 17.47 6.53
N LEU A 105 -10.85 16.49 7.32
CA LEU A 105 -11.46 16.22 8.62
C LEU A 105 -10.92 17.24 9.61
N LEU A 106 -11.81 18.08 10.12
CA LEU A 106 -11.55 19.00 11.22
C LEU A 106 -12.06 18.36 12.50
N PHE A 107 -11.15 18.05 13.43
CA PHE A 107 -11.50 17.63 14.77
C PHE A 107 -11.59 18.87 15.64
N ALA A 108 -12.81 19.29 15.96
CA ALA A 108 -13.04 20.38 16.89
C ALA A 108 -13.24 19.85 18.31
N ASP A 109 -12.74 20.59 19.29
CA ASP A 109 -13.06 20.38 20.69
C ASP A 109 -14.57 20.51 20.90
N SER A 110 -15.18 19.54 21.56
CA SER A 110 -16.62 19.51 21.77
C SER A 110 -17.13 20.61 22.70
N GLU A 111 -16.28 21.16 23.56
CA GLU A 111 -16.62 22.22 24.51
C GLU A 111 -16.24 23.62 24.01
N THR A 112 -15.10 23.78 23.32
CA THR A 112 -14.59 25.09 22.89
C THR A 112 -14.85 25.40 21.42
N GLY A 113 -15.12 24.39 20.59
CA GLY A 113 -15.30 24.53 19.13
C GLY A 113 -14.00 24.83 18.38
N GLU A 114 -12.86 24.83 19.06
CA GLU A 114 -11.55 25.07 18.45
C GLU A 114 -11.04 23.82 17.72
N VAL A 115 -10.45 23.99 16.54
CA VAL A 115 -9.92 22.86 15.75
C VAL A 115 -8.64 22.34 16.43
N ILE A 116 -8.72 21.15 17.02
CA ILE A 116 -7.62 20.45 17.70
C ILE A 116 -6.74 19.70 16.68
N ALA A 117 -7.33 19.16 15.62
CA ALA A 117 -6.58 18.44 14.59
C ALA A 117 -7.21 18.57 13.21
N THR A 118 -6.37 18.52 12.19
CA THR A 118 -6.79 18.48 10.78
C THR A 118 -6.19 17.26 10.11
N ALA A 119 -7.00 16.41 9.49
CA ALA A 119 -6.52 15.37 8.59
C ALA A 119 -6.89 15.75 7.15
N PRO A 120 -5.90 16.00 6.27
CA PRO A 120 -6.17 16.42 4.91
C PRO A 120 -6.83 15.31 4.09
N GLY A 121 -7.78 15.68 3.23
CA GLY A 121 -8.44 14.75 2.31
C GLY A 121 -7.44 14.00 1.40
N ARG A 122 -7.79 12.78 1.01
CA ARG A 122 -6.95 11.88 0.21
C ARG A 122 -6.69 12.46 -1.18
N LYS A 123 -5.40 12.63 -1.49
CA LYS A 123 -4.89 12.73 -2.86
C LYS A 123 -4.43 11.35 -3.31
N VAL A 124 -5.15 10.71 -4.23
CA VAL A 124 -4.65 9.49 -4.88
C VAL A 124 -3.79 9.90 -6.07
N THR A 125 -2.48 9.66 -5.98
CA THR A 125 -1.62 9.66 -7.16
C THR A 125 -1.50 8.21 -7.63
N LEU A 126 -2.00 7.93 -8.84
CA LEU A 126 -1.80 6.63 -9.49
C LEU A 126 -0.68 6.78 -10.54
N ASN A 127 0.32 5.92 -10.47
CA ASN A 127 1.36 5.84 -11.50
C ASN A 127 0.97 4.74 -12.48
N VAL A 128 0.26 5.14 -13.55
CA VAL A 128 -0.24 4.21 -14.56
C VAL A 128 0.70 4.22 -15.77
N HIS A 129 1.30 3.06 -16.05
CA HIS A 129 2.04 2.84 -17.28
C HIS A 129 1.12 2.28 -18.36
N VAL A 130 0.87 3.10 -19.38
CA VAL A 130 0.07 2.77 -20.56
C VAL A 130 1.01 2.73 -21.75
N THR A 131 0.99 1.64 -22.52
CA THR A 131 1.78 1.55 -23.76
C THR A 131 0.95 2.06 -24.95
N ASP A 132 1.60 2.36 -26.07
CA ASP A 132 0.92 2.77 -27.31
C ASP A 132 -0.12 1.71 -27.75
N ALA A 133 0.24 0.43 -27.63
CA ALA A 133 -0.68 -0.70 -27.86
C ALA A 133 -1.89 -0.72 -26.91
N THR A 134 -1.79 -0.16 -25.70
CA THR A 134 -2.94 -0.03 -24.80
C THR A 134 -3.87 1.10 -25.23
N LEU A 135 -3.33 2.15 -25.86
CA LEU A 135 -4.13 3.25 -26.41
C LEU A 135 -4.83 2.86 -27.72
N THR A 136 -4.22 2.00 -28.55
CA THR A 136 -4.85 1.47 -29.77
C THR A 136 -5.85 0.33 -29.51
N GLY A 137 -5.87 -0.21 -28.29
CA GLY A 137 -6.76 -1.30 -27.88
C GLY A 137 -6.19 -2.71 -28.08
N ASP A 138 -4.96 -2.83 -28.60
CA ASP A 138 -4.29 -4.11 -28.87
C ASP A 138 -3.67 -4.76 -27.61
N ASN A 139 -3.51 -3.99 -26.53
CA ASN A 139 -3.04 -4.47 -25.23
C ASN A 139 -3.96 -3.99 -24.09
N PRO A 140 -4.88 -4.82 -23.57
CA PRO A 140 -5.82 -4.41 -22.53
C PRO A 140 -5.16 -4.27 -21.14
N VAL A 141 -3.85 -4.49 -21.00
CA VAL A 141 -3.15 -4.46 -19.72
C VAL A 141 -2.60 -3.08 -19.42
N ALA A 142 -3.01 -2.52 -18.28
CA ALA A 142 -2.36 -1.39 -17.63
C ALA A 142 -1.53 -1.86 -16.43
N ARG A 143 -0.43 -1.18 -16.13
CA ARG A 143 0.35 -1.43 -14.91
C ARG A 143 0.19 -0.24 -13.98
N CYS A 144 -0.31 -0.51 -12.77
CA CYS A 144 -0.53 0.46 -11.72
C CYS A 144 0.31 0.02 -10.52
N GLU A 145 1.26 0.87 -10.09
CA GLU A 145 2.16 0.51 -8.97
C GLU A 145 1.40 0.33 -7.66
N GLU A 146 0.33 1.11 -7.46
CA GLU A 146 -0.44 1.13 -6.23
C GLU A 146 -1.26 -0.16 -6.04
N THR A 147 -1.69 -0.83 -7.11
CA THR A 147 -2.39 -2.13 -7.03
C THR A 147 -1.45 -3.33 -6.92
N GLY A 148 -0.13 -3.14 -7.07
CA GLY A 148 0.86 -4.21 -6.90
C GLY A 148 0.89 -5.28 -8.01
N GLY A 149 0.02 -5.17 -9.01
CA GLY A 149 -0.11 -6.12 -10.11
C GLY A 149 -0.70 -5.49 -11.39
N PRO A 150 -0.67 -6.20 -12.52
CA PRO A 150 -1.32 -5.75 -13.75
C PRO A 150 -2.83 -5.65 -13.55
N VAL A 151 -3.43 -4.63 -14.13
CA VAL A 151 -4.88 -4.35 -14.07
C VAL A 151 -5.41 -4.13 -15.48
N LEU A 152 -6.71 -4.31 -15.69
CA LEU A 152 -7.29 -4.04 -17.00
C LEU A 152 -7.36 -2.53 -17.25
N ALA A 153 -7.07 -2.11 -18.48
CA ALA A 153 -7.21 -0.71 -18.89
C ALA A 153 -8.66 -0.21 -18.73
N SER A 154 -9.65 -1.10 -18.93
CA SER A 154 -11.06 -0.80 -18.63
C SER A 154 -11.31 -0.54 -17.15
N GLN A 155 -10.67 -1.30 -16.26
CA GLN A 155 -10.77 -1.12 -14.81
C GLN A 155 -10.17 0.22 -14.37
N VAL A 156 -9.03 0.61 -14.93
CA VAL A 156 -8.46 1.96 -14.71
C VAL A 156 -9.42 3.04 -15.21
N LYS A 157 -10.03 2.85 -16.39
CA LYS A 157 -11.03 3.78 -16.93
C LYS A 157 -12.24 3.94 -16.02
N GLU A 158 -12.75 2.84 -15.46
CA GLU A 158 -13.84 2.87 -14.47
C GLU A 158 -13.46 3.67 -13.22
N TRP A 159 -12.24 3.49 -12.69
CA TRP A 159 -11.76 4.28 -11.55
C TRP A 159 -11.68 5.77 -11.87
N LEU A 160 -11.20 6.13 -13.06
CA LEU A 160 -11.08 7.53 -13.50
C LEU A 160 -12.45 8.18 -13.78
N GLN A 161 -13.46 7.38 -14.13
CA GLN A 161 -14.84 7.84 -14.38
C GLN A 161 -15.69 7.94 -13.11
N ALA A 162 -15.16 7.53 -11.94
CA ALA A 162 -15.89 7.62 -10.69
C ALA A 162 -16.26 9.08 -10.37
N PRO A 163 -17.54 9.37 -10.03
CA PRO A 163 -18.00 10.73 -9.72
C PRO A 163 -17.14 11.39 -8.63
N ARG A 164 -16.92 12.71 -8.75
CA ARG A 164 -16.11 13.54 -7.81
C ARG A 164 -14.61 13.16 -7.75
N THR A 165 -14.09 12.45 -8.75
CA THR A 165 -12.65 12.21 -8.90
C THR A 165 -12.00 13.37 -9.66
N THR A 166 -11.02 14.04 -9.05
CA THR A 166 -10.18 15.02 -9.75
C THR A 166 -8.97 14.31 -10.32
N VAL A 167 -8.88 14.22 -11.65
CA VAL A 167 -7.75 13.58 -12.34
C VAL A 167 -6.74 14.64 -12.76
N ILE A 168 -5.55 14.60 -12.17
CA ILE A 168 -4.42 15.44 -12.61
C ILE A 168 -3.47 14.55 -13.41
N VAL A 169 -3.53 14.67 -14.73
CA VAL A 169 -2.58 13.99 -15.62
C VAL A 169 -1.25 14.73 -15.54
N ARG A 170 -0.20 14.04 -15.11
CA ARG A 170 1.17 14.55 -15.11
C ARG A 170 1.91 14.06 -16.36
N PRO A 171 2.84 14.85 -16.92
CA PRO A 171 3.68 14.39 -18.01
C PRO A 171 4.47 13.15 -17.57
N VAL A 172 4.74 12.27 -18.53
CA VAL A 172 5.51 11.03 -18.30
C VAL A 172 6.84 11.41 -17.66
N ILE A 173 7.17 10.77 -16.54
CA ILE A 173 8.47 10.92 -15.90
C ILE A 173 9.48 10.20 -16.78
N ASP A 174 10.29 10.97 -17.51
CA ASP A 174 11.46 10.41 -18.17
C ASP A 174 12.40 9.86 -17.09
N LEU A 175 12.57 8.53 -17.08
CA LEU A 175 13.44 7.83 -16.14
C LEU A 175 14.92 7.94 -16.50
N ALA A 176 15.25 8.31 -17.75
CA ALA A 176 16.61 8.49 -18.23
C ALA A 176 17.19 9.88 -17.86
N ASP A 177 16.31 10.86 -17.67
CA ASP A 177 16.73 12.22 -17.30
C ASP A 177 17.48 12.24 -15.96
N CYS A 178 18.57 13.02 -15.91
CA CYS A 178 19.54 13.05 -14.83
C CYS A 178 20.04 14.48 -14.57
N VAL A 179 19.11 15.38 -14.21
CA VAL A 179 19.47 16.73 -13.74
C VAL A 179 19.86 16.68 -12.26
N PRO A 180 21.12 16.98 -11.88
CA PRO A 180 21.54 17.02 -10.48
C PRO A 180 20.99 18.27 -9.75
N VAL A 181 20.98 18.20 -8.42
CA VAL A 181 20.81 19.37 -7.54
C VAL A 181 22.00 19.52 -6.60
N ASP A 182 22.32 20.76 -6.26
CA ASP A 182 23.40 21.11 -5.33
C ASP A 182 22.86 21.18 -3.89
N SER A 183 22.34 20.07 -3.40
CA SER A 183 21.84 19.91 -2.04
C SER A 183 21.96 18.45 -1.60
N TYR A 184 22.26 18.23 -0.33
CA TYR A 184 22.24 16.89 0.26
C TYR A 184 20.82 16.31 0.32
N GLU A 185 19.82 17.16 0.55
CA GLU A 185 18.43 16.73 0.64
C GLU A 185 17.92 16.29 -0.73
N ILE A 186 17.33 15.09 -0.79
CA ILE A 186 16.87 14.48 -2.03
C ILE A 186 15.46 15.02 -2.35
N PRO A 187 15.28 15.79 -3.44
CA PRO A 187 13.97 16.31 -3.81
C PRO A 187 12.99 15.20 -4.18
N ASP A 188 11.70 15.43 -3.97
CA ASP A 188 10.63 14.47 -4.28
C ASP A 188 10.65 14.00 -5.73
N ARG A 189 11.00 14.87 -6.68
CA ARG A 189 11.15 14.51 -8.11
C ARG A 189 12.21 13.44 -8.35
N HIS A 190 13.33 13.48 -7.61
CA HIS A 190 14.39 12.48 -7.72
C HIS A 190 14.00 11.21 -6.99
N ARG A 191 13.32 11.35 -5.85
CA ARG A 191 12.78 10.21 -5.10
C ARG A 191 11.81 9.40 -5.94
N ALA A 192 10.81 10.05 -6.54
CA ALA A 192 9.84 9.41 -7.41
C ALA A 192 10.51 8.71 -8.60
N ARG A 193 11.46 9.38 -9.27
CA ARG A 193 12.20 8.79 -10.41
C ARG A 193 12.97 7.53 -10.03
N VAL A 194 13.67 7.54 -8.89
CA VAL A 194 14.44 6.37 -8.42
C VAL A 194 13.51 5.23 -8.02
N GLN A 195 12.39 5.54 -7.36
CA GLN A 195 11.40 4.54 -6.95
C GLN A 195 10.75 3.86 -8.16
N LEU A 196 10.36 4.64 -9.18
CA LEU A 196 9.80 4.13 -10.43
C LEU A 196 10.82 3.35 -11.27
N ARG A 197 12.10 3.72 -11.21
CA ARG A 197 13.17 3.01 -11.93
C ARG A 197 13.47 1.64 -11.31
N ASP A 198 13.55 1.59 -9.99
CA ASP A 198 14.13 0.44 -9.28
C ASP A 198 13.07 -0.49 -8.65
N HIS A 199 11.84 0.00 -8.43
CA HIS A 199 10.65 -0.69 -7.88
C HIS A 199 10.79 -1.31 -6.47
N THR A 200 11.90 -2.00 -6.16
CA THR A 200 12.21 -2.56 -4.84
C THR A 200 13.62 -2.19 -4.39
N CYS A 201 13.98 -2.54 -3.17
CA CYS A 201 15.33 -2.44 -2.62
C CYS A 201 16.36 -3.12 -3.54
N ARG A 202 17.49 -2.45 -3.79
CA ARG A 202 18.55 -2.92 -4.71
C ARG A 202 19.60 -3.81 -4.08
N PHE A 203 19.34 -4.32 -2.89
CA PHE A 203 20.14 -5.38 -2.27
C PHE A 203 19.81 -6.75 -2.89
N PRO A 204 20.77 -7.67 -3.06
CA PRO A 204 20.54 -9.00 -3.63
C PRO A 204 19.34 -9.72 -3.01
N GLY A 205 18.36 -10.09 -3.84
CA GLY A 205 17.17 -10.86 -3.46
C GLY A 205 16.11 -10.11 -2.63
N CYS A 206 16.26 -8.80 -2.40
CA CYS A 206 15.28 -8.07 -1.58
C CYS A 206 14.03 -7.64 -2.38
N THR A 207 12.85 -7.86 -1.80
CA THR A 207 11.55 -7.54 -2.40
C THR A 207 10.85 -6.32 -1.78
N VAL A 208 11.46 -5.67 -0.77
CA VAL A 208 10.87 -4.49 -0.11
C VAL A 208 10.69 -3.36 -1.13
N LYS A 209 9.47 -2.82 -1.27
CA LYS A 209 9.16 -1.72 -2.20
C LYS A 209 10.11 -0.53 -2.03
N ALA A 210 10.53 0.08 -3.14
CA ALA A 210 11.44 1.23 -3.14
C ALA A 210 10.84 2.45 -2.44
N THR A 211 9.51 2.56 -2.40
CA THR A 211 8.75 3.57 -1.63
C THR A 211 9.00 3.50 -0.13
N ARG A 212 9.43 2.33 0.38
CA ARG A 212 9.79 2.11 1.78
C ARG A 212 11.31 2.08 2.01
N CYS A 213 12.11 2.51 1.03
CA CYS A 213 13.56 2.48 1.10
C CYS A 213 14.15 3.86 1.39
N ASP A 214 15.27 3.86 2.10
CA ASP A 214 16.17 5.00 2.17
C ASP A 214 16.87 5.14 0.81
N LEU A 215 17.06 6.37 0.33
CA LEU A 215 17.80 6.62 -0.91
C LEU A 215 19.24 6.96 -0.55
N ASP A 216 20.15 6.08 -0.93
CA ASP A 216 21.57 6.15 -0.63
C ASP A 216 22.34 6.71 -1.82
N HIS A 217 23.28 7.63 -1.58
CA HIS A 217 24.20 8.07 -2.61
C HIS A 217 25.27 6.99 -2.85
N SER A 218 25.38 6.51 -4.10
CA SER A 218 26.38 5.51 -4.51
C SER A 218 27.80 6.07 -4.35
N VAL A 219 28.02 7.27 -4.87
CA VAL A 219 29.15 8.12 -4.50
C VAL A 219 28.66 9.03 -3.39
N GLU A 220 29.21 8.88 -2.19
CA GLU A 220 28.80 9.64 -1.01
C GLU A 220 28.82 11.15 -1.29
N HIS A 221 27.77 11.86 -0.87
CA HIS A 221 27.70 13.31 -1.04
C HIS A 221 28.87 14.04 -0.37
N ALA A 222 29.33 13.55 0.78
CA ALA A 222 30.51 14.08 1.48
C ALA A 222 31.82 13.93 0.68
N ARG A 223 31.86 13.03 -0.32
CA ARG A 223 33.00 12.84 -1.22
C ARG A 223 32.80 13.52 -2.58
N GLY A 224 31.85 14.47 -2.67
CA GLY A 224 31.53 15.19 -3.90
C GLY A 224 30.54 14.47 -4.82
N GLY A 225 29.88 13.41 -4.35
CA GLY A 225 28.83 12.75 -5.12
C GLY A 225 27.59 13.64 -5.28
N PRO A 226 27.09 13.88 -6.51
CA PRO A 226 25.95 14.75 -6.71
C PRO A 226 24.66 14.10 -6.23
N THR A 227 23.71 14.91 -5.76
CA THR A 227 22.32 14.45 -5.59
C THR A 227 21.65 14.41 -6.95
N CYS A 228 21.75 13.24 -7.59
CA CYS A 228 21.25 12.95 -8.93
C CYS A 228 20.53 11.60 -8.91
N PRO A 229 19.42 11.41 -9.64
CA PRO A 229 18.81 10.09 -9.81
C PRO A 229 19.81 9.00 -10.23
N CYS A 230 20.79 9.36 -11.06
CA CYS A 230 21.89 8.49 -11.49
C CYS A 230 22.80 8.00 -10.36
N ASN A 231 22.93 8.76 -9.27
CA ASN A 231 23.78 8.47 -8.12
C ASN A 231 22.98 7.94 -6.92
N LEU A 232 21.65 7.82 -7.02
CA LEU A 232 20.79 7.41 -5.92
C LEU A 232 20.35 5.95 -6.06
N VAL A 233 20.41 5.21 -4.95
CA VAL A 233 20.12 3.78 -4.86
C VAL A 233 19.13 3.52 -3.72
N PRO A 234 17.96 2.91 -3.98
CA PRO A 234 17.02 2.58 -2.94
C PRO A 234 17.48 1.33 -2.16
N LEU A 235 17.72 1.51 -0.86
CA LEU A 235 18.03 0.44 0.08
C LEU A 235 17.08 0.51 1.27
N CYS A 236 16.43 -0.61 1.59
CA CYS A 236 15.62 -0.66 2.81
C CYS A 236 16.53 -0.49 4.04
N ARG A 237 15.97 0.03 5.14
CA ARG A 237 16.73 0.38 6.35
C ARG A 237 17.70 -0.73 6.81
N ARG A 238 17.28 -1.99 6.73
CA ARG A 238 18.09 -3.17 7.05
C ARG A 238 19.33 -3.27 6.14
N HIS A 239 19.17 -3.14 4.84
CA HIS A 239 20.26 -3.30 3.88
C HIS A 239 21.12 -2.04 3.73
N HIS A 240 20.54 -0.86 3.97
CA HIS A 240 21.31 0.38 4.12
C HIS A 240 22.32 0.25 5.28
N ARG A 241 21.87 -0.26 6.43
CA ARG A 241 22.74 -0.60 7.56
C ARG A 241 23.75 -1.68 7.22
N ALA A 242 23.35 -2.72 6.49
CA ALA A 242 24.29 -3.77 6.07
C ALA A 242 25.43 -3.18 5.21
N LYS A 243 25.13 -2.33 4.23
CA LYS A 243 26.16 -1.62 3.44
C LYS A 243 27.06 -0.75 4.31
N THR A 244 26.46 0.01 5.24
CA THR A 244 27.18 0.99 6.06
C THR A 244 28.09 0.35 7.11
N PHE A 245 27.63 -0.70 7.79
CA PHE A 245 28.28 -1.23 9.00
C PHE A 245 28.90 -2.62 8.80
N SER A 246 29.01 -3.11 7.56
CA SER A 246 29.64 -4.41 7.28
C SER A 246 30.55 -4.34 6.06
N LEU A 247 31.00 -5.50 5.55
CA LEU A 247 31.86 -5.63 4.37
C LEU A 247 31.08 -5.74 3.05
N TRP A 248 29.75 -5.59 3.07
CA TRP A 248 28.99 -5.49 1.82
C TRP A 248 29.37 -4.22 1.06
N ARG A 249 29.69 -4.37 -0.23
CA ARG A 249 30.05 -3.27 -1.13
C ARG A 249 29.27 -3.40 -2.43
N TYR A 250 29.12 -2.31 -3.16
CA TYR A 250 28.62 -2.36 -4.52
C TYR A 250 29.27 -1.27 -5.36
N VAL A 251 29.26 -1.50 -6.67
CA VAL A 251 29.51 -0.47 -7.68
C VAL A 251 28.26 -0.29 -8.54
N THR A 252 27.96 0.95 -8.88
CA THR A 252 26.88 1.26 -9.83
C THR A 252 27.43 1.10 -11.24
N VAL A 253 26.96 0.07 -11.95
CA VAL A 253 27.37 -0.21 -13.34
C VAL A 253 26.71 0.80 -14.28
N GLN A 254 25.43 1.05 -14.04
CA GLN A 254 24.63 2.10 -14.64
C GLN A 254 23.41 2.33 -13.73
N PRO A 255 22.67 3.44 -13.86
CA PRO A 255 21.45 3.66 -13.08
C PRO A 255 20.51 2.44 -13.08
N GLY A 256 20.17 1.96 -11.88
CA GLY A 256 19.35 0.77 -11.67
C GLY A 256 20.08 -0.58 -11.76
N HIS A 257 21.36 -0.62 -12.14
CA HIS A 257 22.15 -1.85 -12.23
C HIS A 257 23.37 -1.80 -11.32
N TYR A 258 23.42 -2.72 -10.36
CA TYR A 258 24.40 -2.70 -9.27
C TYR A 258 25.13 -4.02 -9.20
N LEU A 259 26.45 -3.97 -9.15
CA LEU A 259 27.29 -5.14 -8.88
C LEU A 259 27.63 -5.14 -7.40
N TRP A 260 26.97 -6.02 -6.64
CA TRP A 260 27.24 -6.22 -5.22
C TRP A 260 28.32 -7.26 -4.99
N LEU A 261 29.18 -6.98 -4.02
CA LEU A 261 30.16 -7.87 -3.44
C LEU A 261 29.75 -8.20 -2.00
N SER A 262 29.60 -9.49 -1.72
CA SER A 262 29.37 -9.98 -0.37
C SER A 262 30.66 -10.13 0.44
N PRO A 263 30.57 -10.18 1.78
CA PRO A 263 31.73 -10.43 2.64
C PRO A 263 32.48 -11.75 2.35
N ASN A 264 31.81 -12.73 1.75
CA ASN A 264 32.42 -14.01 1.37
C ASN A 264 32.90 -14.07 -0.10
N GLY A 265 33.02 -12.92 -0.77
CA GLY A 265 33.59 -12.83 -2.12
C GLY A 265 32.66 -13.24 -3.26
N ARG A 266 31.34 -13.31 -3.02
CA ARG A 266 30.36 -13.60 -4.07
C ARG A 266 29.90 -12.30 -4.73
N HIS A 267 29.70 -12.37 -6.04
CA HIS A 267 29.22 -11.26 -6.83
C HIS A 267 27.77 -11.44 -7.25
N PHE A 268 27.00 -10.37 -7.16
CA PHE A 268 25.59 -10.33 -7.54
C PHE A 268 25.35 -9.14 -8.44
N LEU A 269 24.84 -9.40 -9.65
CA LEU A 269 24.29 -8.36 -10.50
C LEU A 269 22.82 -8.15 -10.14
N VAL A 270 22.47 -6.99 -9.62
CA VAL A 270 21.11 -6.64 -9.20
C VAL A 270 20.55 -5.57 -10.14
N SER A 271 19.35 -5.82 -10.67
CA SER A 271 18.63 -4.92 -11.59
C SER A 271 17.11 -4.97 -11.31
N PRO A 272 16.28 -4.09 -11.91
CA PRO A 272 14.83 -4.18 -11.80
C PRO A 272 14.27 -5.54 -12.22
N LYS A 273 14.98 -6.26 -13.10
CA LYS A 273 14.64 -7.63 -13.55
C LYS A 273 14.97 -8.72 -12.53
N GLY A 274 15.65 -8.39 -11.44
CA GLY A 274 16.01 -9.31 -10.37
C GLY A 274 17.52 -9.39 -10.12
N THR A 275 17.90 -10.42 -9.36
CA THR A 275 19.28 -10.68 -8.93
C THR A 275 19.86 -11.87 -9.68
N LYS A 276 21.02 -11.69 -10.29
CA LYS A 276 21.81 -12.75 -10.92
C LYS A 276 23.10 -12.97 -10.14
N VAL A 277 23.31 -14.18 -9.63
CA VAL A 277 24.60 -14.58 -9.04
C VAL A 277 25.60 -14.74 -10.18
N LEU A 278 26.75 -14.09 -10.06
CA LEU A 278 27.83 -14.25 -11.03
C LEU A 278 28.76 -15.36 -10.54
N ALA A 279 29.02 -16.34 -11.41
CA ALA A 279 30.05 -17.34 -11.17
C ALA A 279 31.41 -16.66 -11.34
N THR A 280 32.08 -16.34 -10.25
CA THR A 280 33.43 -15.77 -10.32
C THR A 280 34.43 -16.89 -10.64
N SER A 281 35.07 -16.83 -11.81
CA SER A 281 36.23 -17.68 -12.12
C SER A 281 37.53 -17.17 -11.47
N ARG A 282 37.52 -15.98 -10.88
CA ARG A 282 38.66 -15.37 -10.17
C ARG A 282 38.19 -14.46 -9.05
N ARG A 283 38.85 -14.49 -7.89
CA ARG A 283 38.69 -13.44 -6.86
C ARG A 283 39.28 -12.15 -7.44
N LEU A 284 38.48 -11.10 -7.55
CA LEU A 284 38.98 -9.74 -7.78
C LEU A 284 39.25 -9.14 -6.40
N ASP A 285 40.40 -8.48 -6.24
CA ASP A 285 40.83 -7.93 -4.95
C ASP A 285 40.05 -6.64 -4.67
N PRO A 286 39.57 -6.39 -3.44
CA PRO A 286 38.93 -5.13 -3.06
C PRO A 286 39.73 -3.85 -3.41
N ASP A 287 41.04 -3.96 -3.62
CA ASP A 287 41.94 -2.85 -3.98
C ASP A 287 42.04 -2.60 -5.50
N ASP A 288 41.32 -3.37 -6.33
CA ASP A 288 41.28 -3.17 -7.80
C ASP A 288 40.38 -1.98 -8.24
N TYR A 289 39.76 -1.22 -7.33
CA TYR A 289 38.85 -0.09 -7.62
C TYR A 289 39.04 1.14 -6.74
#